data_AF-A0A839N1Y8-F1
#
_entry.id   AF-A0A839N1Y8-F1
#
_cell.length_a   1.000
_cell.length_b   1.000
_cell.length_c   1.000
_cell.angle_alpha   90.00
_cell.angle_beta   90.00
_cell.angle_gamma   90.00
#
_symmetry.space_group_name_H-M   'P 1'
#
loop_
_entity.id
_entity.type
_entity.pdbx_description
1 polymer ?
#
loop_
_entity_poly.entity_id
_entity_poly.type
_entity_poly.pdbx_seq_one_letter_code
_entity_poly.pdbx_strand_id
1 'polypeptide(L)'
;MVERMAAVQAYVARATPWRDLGAGVVVLVPVLVLIGHWPRLWPGLAVAVGLLVACGALSMDEPAAAVVDAAPRNLRWRTATRSLPLLPLAGVWVVFAWYVGSPARPGPASGHRAVAVLLGLGALVAGAAVATVLRRCGQATPGAAIAGVLGIGVMMLDVGLRYLFRQPIVLPSVGAHDWRWALDFWAVVAVASLIAVVVATDPSAGHRRRSTRAGTWRYRCR
;
A
#
# COMPACT_ATOMS: atom_id res chain seq x y z
N MET A 1 14.22 -7.18 27.07
CA MET A 1 14.12 -6.99 25.60
C MET A 1 13.30 -8.10 24.94
N VAL A 2 13.56 -9.38 25.27
CA VAL A 2 12.86 -10.55 24.74
C VAL A 2 11.32 -10.51 24.93
N GLU A 3 10.82 -10.17 26.13
CA GLU A 3 9.37 -10.08 26.39
C GLU A 3 8.65 -9.04 25.51
N ARG A 4 9.32 -7.92 25.20
CA ARG A 4 8.75 -6.89 24.31
C ARG A 4 8.65 -7.38 22.87
N MET A 5 9.59 -8.20 22.41
CA MET A 5 9.55 -8.79 21.07
C MET A 5 8.45 -9.85 20.96
N ALA A 6 8.27 -10.69 21.99
CA ALA A 6 7.19 -11.68 22.05
C ALA A 6 5.80 -11.01 22.00
N ALA A 7 5.61 -9.90 22.73
CA ALA A 7 4.36 -9.14 22.69
C ALA A 7 4.07 -8.53 21.31
N VAL A 8 5.09 -8.01 20.61
CA VAL A 8 4.97 -7.50 19.24
C VAL A 8 4.60 -8.63 18.28
N GLN A 9 5.29 -9.76 18.36
CA GLN A 9 5.01 -10.93 17.52
C GLN A 9 3.58 -11.44 17.72
N ALA A 10 3.14 -11.57 18.98
CA ALA A 10 1.78 -12.01 19.31
C ALA A 10 0.70 -11.00 18.88
N TYR A 11 1.01 -9.70 18.90
CA TYR A 11 0.12 -8.66 18.37
C TYR A 11 0.03 -8.77 16.84
N VAL A 12 1.16 -8.82 16.14
CA VAL A 12 1.20 -8.91 14.67
C VAL A 12 0.51 -10.18 14.20
N ALA A 13 0.75 -11.31 14.85
CA ALA A 13 0.12 -12.58 14.49
C ALA A 13 -1.41 -12.53 14.57
N ARG A 14 -1.99 -11.80 15.53
CA ARG A 14 -3.44 -11.71 15.74
C ARG A 14 -4.11 -10.56 15.00
N ALA A 15 -3.41 -9.43 14.87
CA ALA A 15 -3.93 -8.21 14.28
C ALA A 15 -3.86 -8.20 12.75
N THR A 16 -3.13 -9.14 12.15
CA THR A 16 -2.90 -9.21 10.70
C THR A 16 -3.94 -10.11 10.03
N PRO A 17 -4.59 -9.65 8.94
CA PRO A 17 -5.47 -10.50 8.14
C PRO A 17 -4.65 -11.45 7.25
N TRP A 18 -4.02 -12.46 7.85
CA TRP A 18 -3.13 -13.40 7.15
C TRP A 18 -3.81 -14.12 6.00
N ARG A 19 -5.11 -14.38 6.10
CA ARG A 19 -5.88 -15.04 5.04
C ARG A 19 -5.92 -14.18 3.79
N ASP A 20 -6.20 -12.89 3.94
CA ASP A 20 -6.36 -11.97 2.79
C ASP A 20 -5.00 -11.59 2.19
N LEU A 21 -3.98 -11.38 3.04
CA LEU A 21 -2.61 -11.18 2.56
C LEU A 21 -2.04 -12.44 1.92
N GLY A 22 -2.33 -13.61 2.48
CA GLY A 22 -1.96 -14.91 1.91
C GLY A 22 -2.61 -15.13 0.55
N ALA A 23 -3.90 -14.84 0.41
CA ALA A 23 -4.59 -14.87 -0.88
C ALA A 23 -3.96 -13.88 -1.87
N GLY A 24 -3.60 -12.68 -1.41
CA GLY A 24 -2.84 -11.70 -2.21
C GLY A 24 -1.53 -12.25 -2.74
N VAL A 25 -0.71 -12.90 -1.90
CA VAL A 25 0.54 -13.54 -2.31
C VAL A 25 0.29 -14.67 -3.32
N VAL A 26 -0.69 -15.53 -3.04
CA VAL A 26 -1.05 -16.69 -3.89
C VAL A 26 -1.50 -16.23 -5.28
N VAL A 27 -2.16 -15.08 -5.41
CA VAL A 27 -2.54 -14.52 -6.71
C VAL A 27 -1.38 -13.75 -7.35
N LEU A 28 -0.64 -12.96 -6.58
CA LEU A 28 0.43 -12.09 -7.05
C LEU A 28 1.57 -12.90 -7.69
N VAL A 29 2.05 -13.95 -7.03
CA VAL A 29 3.21 -14.72 -7.48
C VAL A 29 2.99 -15.34 -8.88
N PRO A 30 1.90 -16.08 -9.15
CA PRO A 30 1.60 -16.59 -10.48
C PRO A 30 1.50 -15.49 -11.54
N VAL A 31 0.85 -14.36 -11.23
CA VAL A 31 0.73 -13.23 -12.17
C VAL A 31 2.12 -12.67 -12.52
N LEU A 32 3.00 -12.48 -11.53
CA LEU A 32 4.36 -12.02 -11.77
C LEU A 32 5.19 -13.04 -12.56
N VAL A 33 5.06 -14.33 -12.26
CA VAL A 33 5.71 -15.41 -13.01
C VAL A 33 5.25 -15.40 -14.48
N LEU A 34 3.95 -15.27 -14.73
CA LEU A 34 3.39 -15.15 -16.09
C LEU A 34 3.98 -13.94 -16.84
N ILE A 35 3.99 -12.76 -16.21
CA ILE A 35 4.54 -11.54 -16.84
C ILE A 35 6.04 -11.69 -17.13
N GLY A 36 6.80 -12.30 -16.21
CA GLY A 36 8.24 -12.49 -16.35
C GLY A 36 8.65 -13.50 -17.44
N HIS A 37 7.78 -14.44 -17.78
CA HIS A 37 8.00 -15.43 -18.84
C HIS A 37 7.42 -15.02 -20.20
N TRP A 38 6.30 -14.29 -20.21
CA TRP A 38 5.64 -13.82 -21.43
C TRP A 38 5.57 -12.29 -21.45
N PRO A 39 6.57 -11.59 -22.03
CA PRO A 39 6.61 -10.13 -22.08
C PRO A 39 5.37 -9.47 -22.70
N ARG A 40 4.64 -10.18 -23.58
CA ARG A 40 3.36 -9.71 -24.14
C ARG A 40 2.28 -9.47 -23.07
N LEU A 41 2.41 -10.08 -21.89
CA LEU A 41 1.52 -9.90 -20.75
C LEU A 41 1.88 -8.70 -19.88
N TRP A 42 2.85 -7.87 -20.28
CA TRP A 42 3.23 -6.66 -19.55
C TRP A 42 2.06 -5.74 -19.16
N PRO A 43 0.99 -5.57 -19.98
CA PRO A 43 -0.20 -4.84 -19.53
C PRO A 43 -0.83 -5.40 -18.25
N GLY A 44 -0.69 -6.70 -18.00
CA GLY A 44 -1.10 -7.36 -16.76
C GLY A 44 -0.36 -6.88 -15.51
N LEU A 45 0.71 -6.09 -15.64
CA LEU A 45 1.40 -5.47 -14.51
C LEU A 45 0.47 -4.53 -13.74
N ALA A 46 -0.53 -3.93 -14.39
CA ALA A 46 -1.55 -3.13 -13.72
C ALA A 46 -2.34 -3.92 -12.68
N VAL A 47 -2.61 -5.20 -12.98
CA VAL A 47 -3.29 -6.12 -12.07
C VAL A 47 -2.44 -6.36 -10.83
N ALA A 48 -1.15 -6.64 -11.04
CA ALA A 48 -0.21 -6.88 -9.95
C ALA A 48 -0.05 -5.64 -9.06
N VAL A 49 0.06 -4.45 -9.65
CA VAL A 49 0.12 -3.18 -8.89
C VAL A 49 -1.18 -2.91 -8.14
N GLY A 50 -2.34 -3.07 -8.77
CA GLY A 50 -3.63 -2.92 -8.11
C GLY A 50 -3.78 -3.86 -6.92
N LEU A 51 -3.32 -5.10 -7.06
CA LEU A 51 -3.30 -6.09 -5.97
C LEU A 51 -2.37 -5.66 -4.82
N LEU A 52 -1.20 -5.10 -5.12
CA LEU A 52 -0.31 -4.53 -4.10
C LEU A 52 -0.95 -3.36 -3.35
N VAL A 53 -1.62 -2.44 -4.05
CA VAL A 53 -2.38 -1.34 -3.41
C VAL A 53 -3.46 -1.91 -2.49
N ALA A 54 -4.22 -2.91 -2.96
CA ALA A 54 -5.25 -3.57 -2.18
C ALA A 54 -4.68 -4.25 -0.92
N CYS A 55 -3.59 -5.01 -1.04
CA CYS A 55 -2.92 -5.63 0.10
C CYS A 55 -2.36 -4.59 1.08
N GLY A 56 -1.79 -3.50 0.58
CA GLY A 56 -1.36 -2.35 1.38
C GLY A 56 -2.50 -1.80 2.22
N ALA A 57 -3.68 -1.58 1.61
CA ALA A 57 -4.86 -1.10 2.31
C ALA A 57 -5.39 -2.11 3.33
N LEU A 58 -5.56 -3.38 2.95
CA LEU A 58 -6.05 -4.47 3.81
C LEU A 58 -5.17 -4.70 5.03
N SER A 59 -3.85 -4.57 4.88
CA SER A 59 -2.92 -4.74 6.00
C SER A 59 -3.18 -3.77 7.15
N MET A 60 -3.86 -2.65 6.90
CA MET A 60 -4.14 -1.62 7.91
C MET A 60 -5.44 -1.89 8.70
N ASP A 61 -6.27 -2.84 8.29
CA ASP A 61 -7.56 -3.10 8.94
C ASP A 61 -7.41 -3.60 10.38
N GLU A 62 -8.29 -3.10 11.26
CA GLU A 62 -8.38 -3.51 12.66
C GLU A 62 -9.64 -4.36 12.87
N PRO A 63 -9.57 -5.70 12.82
CA PRO A 63 -10.70 -6.51 13.23
C PRO A 63 -10.98 -6.27 14.72
N ALA A 64 -12.02 -5.50 15.01
CA ALA A 64 -12.36 -5.00 16.35
C ALA A 64 -12.56 -6.12 17.39
N ALA A 65 -12.85 -7.35 16.94
CA ALA A 65 -13.01 -8.52 17.80
C ALA A 65 -11.68 -9.20 18.19
N ALA A 66 -10.58 -8.96 17.48
CA ALA A 66 -9.37 -9.79 17.57
C ALA A 66 -8.31 -9.29 18.55
N VAL A 67 -8.39 -8.03 19.01
CA VAL A 67 -7.32 -7.41 19.80
C VAL A 67 -7.89 -6.64 20.99
N VAL A 68 -8.03 -7.35 22.12
CA VAL A 68 -8.14 -6.70 23.44
C VAL A 68 -6.74 -6.22 23.82
N ASP A 69 -6.37 -5.03 23.35
CA ASP A 69 -5.16 -4.35 23.82
C ASP A 69 -5.40 -3.90 25.27
N ALA A 70 -4.72 -4.54 26.23
CA ALA A 70 -4.77 -4.16 27.64
C ALA A 70 -4.19 -2.76 27.93
N ALA A 71 -3.45 -2.18 26.97
CA ALA A 71 -2.87 -0.85 27.08
C ALA A 71 -3.20 0.00 25.83
N PRO A 72 -3.60 1.28 25.99
CA PRO A 72 -3.86 2.16 24.86
C PRO A 72 -2.56 2.41 24.09
N ARG A 73 -2.43 1.79 22.91
CA ARG A 73 -1.31 2.02 21.98
C ARG A 73 -1.66 3.18 21.04
N ASN A 74 -0.67 4.03 20.75
CA ASN A 74 -0.84 5.12 19.79
C ASN A 74 -0.99 4.60 18.34
N LEU A 75 -1.56 5.43 17.46
CA LEU A 75 -1.80 5.05 16.07
C LEU A 75 -0.50 4.77 15.30
N ARG A 76 0.60 5.46 15.64
CA ARG A 76 1.94 5.22 15.07
C ARG A 76 2.39 3.78 15.27
N TRP A 77 2.31 3.30 16.51
CA TRP A 77 2.69 1.94 16.86
C TRP A 77 1.86 0.92 16.10
N ARG A 78 0.53 1.08 16.07
CA ARG A 78 -0.38 0.18 15.36
C ARG A 78 -0.14 0.17 13.85
N THR A 79 0.19 1.31 13.26
CA THR A 79 0.49 1.41 11.83
C THR A 79 1.84 0.75 11.51
N ALA A 80 2.86 1.00 12.33
CA ALA A 80 4.17 0.39 12.17
C ALA A 80 4.11 -1.14 12.28
N THR A 81 3.45 -1.69 13.32
CA THR A 81 3.31 -3.14 13.48
C THR A 81 2.54 -3.78 12.33
N ARG A 82 1.53 -3.09 11.78
CA ARG A 82 0.74 -3.57 10.62
C ARG A 82 1.41 -3.41 9.26
N SER A 83 2.49 -2.65 9.18
CA SER A 83 3.31 -2.63 7.96
C SER A 83 4.26 -3.83 7.86
N LEU A 84 4.55 -4.55 8.96
CA LEU A 84 5.45 -5.70 8.96
C LEU A 84 5.00 -6.85 8.03
N PRO A 85 3.71 -7.22 7.98
CA PRO A 85 3.21 -8.21 7.01
C PRO A 85 3.34 -7.81 5.54
N LEU A 86 3.66 -6.55 5.23
CA LEU A 86 3.93 -6.12 3.86
C LEU A 86 5.36 -6.48 3.41
N LEU A 87 6.27 -6.80 4.33
CA LEU A 87 7.67 -7.12 4.01
C LEU A 87 7.81 -8.34 3.08
N PRO A 88 7.09 -9.47 3.27
CA PRO A 88 7.12 -10.58 2.33
C PRO A 88 6.64 -10.19 0.93
N LEU A 89 5.55 -9.41 0.82
CA LEU A 89 5.02 -8.91 -0.46
C LEU A 89 6.02 -7.96 -1.15
N ALA A 90 6.62 -7.05 -0.39
CA ALA A 90 7.69 -6.19 -0.87
C ALA A 90 8.90 -7.01 -1.36
N GLY A 91 9.28 -8.06 -0.62
CA GLY A 91 10.34 -8.99 -1.01
C GLY A 91 10.05 -9.69 -2.34
N VAL A 92 8.85 -10.28 -2.49
CA VAL A 92 8.39 -10.90 -3.74
C VAL A 92 8.47 -9.93 -4.90
N TRP A 93 8.00 -8.70 -4.70
CA TRP A 93 8.04 -7.67 -5.73
C TRP A 93 9.47 -7.24 -6.10
N VAL A 94 10.34 -7.02 -5.11
CA VAL A 94 11.74 -6.65 -5.34
C VAL A 94 12.47 -7.75 -6.10
N VAL A 95 12.25 -9.03 -5.75
CA VAL A 95 12.82 -10.17 -6.49
C VAL A 95 12.34 -10.17 -7.94
N PHE A 96 11.03 -9.97 -8.17
CA PHE A 96 10.49 -9.84 -9.51
C PHE A 96 11.11 -8.67 -10.29
N ALA A 97 11.19 -7.48 -9.69
CA ALA A 97 11.77 -6.29 -10.30
C ALA A 97 13.24 -6.47 -10.67
N TRP A 98 14.02 -7.16 -9.82
CA TRP A 98 15.39 -7.55 -10.11
C TRP A 98 15.48 -8.53 -11.27
N TYR A 99 14.58 -9.51 -11.30
CA TYR A 99 14.50 -10.52 -12.35
C TYR A 99 14.17 -9.92 -13.73
N VAL A 100 13.11 -9.11 -13.82
CA VAL A 100 12.67 -8.52 -15.10
C VAL A 100 13.51 -7.31 -15.52
N GLY A 101 14.12 -6.61 -14.57
CA GLY A 101 14.98 -5.46 -14.86
C GLY A 101 16.42 -5.85 -15.17
N SER A 102 16.75 -7.13 -15.26
CA SER A 102 18.10 -7.56 -15.60
C SER A 102 18.48 -7.19 -17.04
N PRO A 103 19.65 -6.56 -17.28
CA PRO A 103 20.11 -6.23 -18.64
C PRO A 103 20.23 -7.47 -19.55
N ALA A 104 20.52 -8.63 -18.96
CA ALA A 104 20.64 -9.90 -19.67
C ALA A 104 19.30 -10.45 -20.19
N ARG A 105 18.17 -9.85 -19.79
CA ARG A 105 16.84 -10.33 -20.13
C ARG A 105 16.20 -9.40 -21.17
N PRO A 106 15.75 -9.92 -22.33
CA PRO A 106 14.97 -9.14 -23.27
C PRO A 106 13.57 -8.90 -22.68
N GLY A 107 13.20 -7.64 -22.56
CA GLY A 107 11.90 -7.27 -22.04
C GLY A 107 11.76 -5.77 -21.79
N PRO A 108 10.54 -5.30 -21.50
CA PRO A 108 10.24 -3.88 -21.39
C PRO A 108 11.06 -3.21 -20.28
N ALA A 109 11.19 -3.86 -19.13
CA ALA A 109 11.90 -3.32 -17.97
C ALA A 109 13.42 -3.51 -17.97
N SER A 110 14.01 -4.08 -19.02
CA SER A 110 15.45 -4.31 -19.07
C SER A 110 16.21 -2.99 -18.86
N GLY A 111 17.12 -2.96 -17.88
CA GLY A 111 17.87 -1.76 -17.49
C GLY A 111 17.13 -0.79 -16.55
N HIS A 112 15.86 -1.03 -16.22
CA HIS A 112 15.01 -0.10 -15.46
C HIS A 112 14.58 -0.63 -14.09
N ARG A 113 15.49 -1.36 -13.40
CA ARG A 113 15.24 -1.99 -12.09
C ARG A 113 14.69 -1.03 -11.04
N ALA A 114 15.27 0.17 -10.95
CA ALA A 114 14.87 1.18 -9.96
C ALA A 114 13.40 1.58 -10.11
N VAL A 115 12.94 1.80 -11.34
CA VAL A 115 11.54 2.13 -11.64
C VAL A 115 10.63 0.97 -11.28
N ALA A 116 11.00 -0.25 -11.67
CA ALA A 116 10.22 -1.45 -11.35
C ALA A 116 10.08 -1.66 -9.83
N VAL A 117 11.15 -1.45 -9.05
CA VAL A 117 11.09 -1.50 -7.58
C VAL A 117 10.18 -0.42 -7.02
N LEU A 118 10.36 0.83 -7.45
CA LEU A 118 9.61 1.97 -6.93
C LEU A 118 8.10 1.85 -7.21
N LEU A 119 7.73 1.30 -8.36
CA LEU A 119 6.35 1.08 -8.76
C LEU A 119 5.59 0.18 -7.77
N GLY A 120 6.14 -0.98 -7.41
CA GLY A 120 5.47 -1.87 -6.45
C GLY A 120 5.58 -1.43 -4.99
N LEU A 121 6.74 -0.90 -4.57
CA LEU A 121 6.87 -0.37 -3.22
C LEU A 121 5.98 0.87 -3.01
N GLY A 122 5.95 1.76 -3.99
CA GLY A 122 5.07 2.92 -4.01
C GLY A 122 3.60 2.52 -3.95
N ALA A 123 3.20 1.49 -4.69
CA ALA A 123 1.84 0.95 -4.66
C ALA A 123 1.44 0.40 -3.27
N LEU A 124 2.30 -0.43 -2.65
CA LEU A 124 2.07 -0.94 -1.29
C LEU A 124 1.90 0.20 -0.28
N VAL A 125 2.80 1.17 -0.31
CA VAL A 125 2.80 2.31 0.62
C VAL A 125 1.60 3.22 0.36
N ALA A 126 1.20 3.42 -0.90
CA ALA A 126 0.02 4.21 -1.25
C ALA A 126 -1.27 3.59 -0.69
N GLY A 127 -1.45 2.28 -0.85
CA GLY A 127 -2.59 1.57 -0.26
C GLY A 127 -2.64 1.71 1.26
N ALA A 128 -1.50 1.51 1.92
CA ALA A 128 -1.38 1.66 3.37
C ALA A 128 -1.64 3.12 3.81
N ALA A 129 -1.15 4.11 3.06
CA ALA A 129 -1.36 5.52 3.35
C ALA A 129 -2.83 5.92 3.28
N VAL A 130 -3.54 5.54 2.22
CA VAL A 130 -4.97 5.83 2.07
C VAL A 130 -5.76 5.21 3.21
N ALA A 131 -5.52 3.94 3.53
CA ALA A 131 -6.19 3.27 4.65
C ALA A 131 -5.85 3.96 5.99
N THR A 132 -4.61 4.38 6.21
CA THR A 132 -4.20 5.09 7.44
C THR A 132 -4.90 6.46 7.57
N VAL A 133 -5.05 7.19 6.47
CA VAL A 133 -5.79 8.48 6.45
C VAL A 133 -7.26 8.24 6.77
N LEU A 134 -7.89 7.22 6.19
CA LEU A 134 -9.28 6.87 6.48
C LEU A 134 -9.47 6.41 7.94
N ARG A 135 -8.50 5.69 8.50
CA ARG A 135 -8.48 5.34 9.94
C ARG A 135 -8.44 6.57 10.82
N ARG A 136 -7.63 7.57 10.47
CA ARG A 136 -7.62 8.86 11.19
C ARG A 136 -8.99 9.57 11.13
N CYS A 137 -9.74 9.38 10.06
CA CYS A 137 -11.11 9.89 9.92
C CYS A 137 -12.17 9.07 10.70
N GLY A 138 -11.78 7.99 11.39
CA GLY A 138 -12.65 7.22 12.28
C GLY A 138 -13.13 5.88 11.71
N GLN A 139 -12.66 5.45 10.53
CA GLN A 139 -13.00 4.14 9.98
C GLN A 139 -12.09 3.06 10.58
N ALA A 140 -12.65 2.05 11.26
CA ALA A 140 -11.85 0.99 11.87
C ALA A 140 -11.24 0.02 10.85
N THR A 141 -11.97 -0.26 9.77
CA THR A 141 -11.61 -1.24 8.71
C THR A 141 -11.79 -0.67 7.30
N PRO A 142 -11.07 0.39 6.92
CA PRO A 142 -11.22 1.00 5.61
C PRO A 142 -10.69 0.13 4.47
N GLY A 143 -9.71 -0.73 4.73
CA GLY A 143 -9.03 -1.58 3.76
C GLY A 143 -10.00 -2.48 3.00
N ALA A 144 -10.85 -3.23 3.68
CA ALA A 144 -11.84 -4.11 3.05
C ALA A 144 -12.81 -3.35 2.14
N ALA A 145 -13.23 -2.14 2.53
CA ALA A 145 -14.15 -1.32 1.76
C ALA A 145 -13.50 -0.74 0.49
N ILE A 146 -12.21 -0.38 0.56
CA ILE A 146 -11.52 0.30 -0.54
C ILE A 146 -10.63 -0.63 -1.37
N ALA A 147 -10.30 -1.84 -0.91
CA ALA A 147 -9.35 -2.73 -1.58
C ALA A 147 -9.77 -3.06 -3.01
N GLY A 148 -11.05 -3.41 -3.20
CA GLY A 148 -11.61 -3.64 -4.54
C GLY A 148 -11.58 -2.38 -5.39
N VAL A 149 -12.01 -1.24 -4.84
CA VAL A 149 -12.08 0.05 -5.55
C VAL A 149 -10.69 0.54 -5.95
N LEU A 150 -9.70 0.47 -5.06
CA LEU A 150 -8.33 0.88 -5.35
C LEU A 150 -7.66 -0.08 -6.32
N GLY A 151 -7.84 -1.39 -6.15
CA GLY A 151 -7.26 -2.39 -7.03
C GLY A 151 -7.79 -2.28 -8.47
N ILE A 152 -9.12 -2.24 -8.62
CA ILE A 152 -9.79 -2.04 -9.92
C ILE A 152 -9.52 -0.63 -10.44
N GLY A 153 -9.51 0.37 -9.57
CA GLY A 153 -9.27 1.77 -9.92
C GLY A 153 -7.90 1.98 -10.56
N VAL A 154 -6.84 1.33 -10.05
CA VAL A 154 -5.50 1.37 -10.67
C VAL A 154 -5.51 0.74 -12.06
N MET A 155 -6.19 -0.39 -12.24
CA MET A 155 -6.33 -1.02 -13.55
C MET A 155 -7.10 -0.12 -14.54
N MET A 156 -8.23 0.43 -14.10
CA MET A 156 -9.08 1.30 -14.92
C MET A 156 -8.37 2.61 -15.26
N LEU A 157 -7.58 3.14 -14.33
CA LEU A 157 -6.75 4.33 -14.57
C LEU A 157 -5.69 4.03 -15.63
N ASP A 158 -4.97 2.91 -15.55
CA ASP A 158 -3.98 2.54 -16.57
C ASP A 158 -4.63 2.36 -17.95
N VAL A 159 -5.73 1.61 -18.04
CA VAL A 159 -6.46 1.40 -19.30
C VAL A 159 -7.01 2.70 -19.86
N GLY A 160 -7.66 3.51 -19.02
CA GLY A 160 -8.26 4.77 -19.41
C GLY A 160 -7.22 5.79 -19.88
N LEU A 161 -6.10 5.92 -19.17
CA LEU A 161 -5.03 6.84 -19.56
C LEU A 161 -4.35 6.42 -20.86
N ARG A 162 -4.14 5.11 -21.08
CA ARG A 162 -3.65 4.59 -22.36
C ARG A 162 -4.60 4.90 -23.50
N TYR A 163 -5.91 4.75 -23.28
CA TYR A 163 -6.93 5.02 -24.29
C TYR A 163 -7.03 6.51 -24.63
N LEU A 164 -7.10 7.36 -23.60
CA LEU A 164 -7.31 8.81 -23.73
C LEU A 164 -6.08 9.56 -24.23
N PHE A 165 -4.90 9.24 -23.69
CA PHE A 165 -3.68 10.01 -23.94
C PHE A 165 -2.72 9.32 -24.90
N ARG A 166 -3.02 8.09 -25.35
CA ARG A 166 -2.08 7.21 -26.08
C ARG A 166 -0.71 7.08 -25.40
N GLN A 167 -0.67 7.37 -24.10
CA GLN A 167 0.53 7.54 -23.30
C GLN A 167 0.38 6.65 -22.05
N PRO A 168 1.35 5.79 -21.77
CA PRO A 168 1.32 4.89 -20.62
C PRO A 168 1.77 5.62 -19.36
N ILE A 169 0.86 6.41 -18.76
CA ILE A 169 1.19 7.33 -17.67
C ILE A 169 1.50 6.59 -16.35
N VAL A 170 0.77 5.51 -16.03
CA VAL A 170 0.85 4.85 -14.72
C VAL A 170 1.82 3.66 -14.73
N LEU A 171 1.88 2.92 -15.82
CA LEU A 171 2.77 1.77 -16.00
C LEU A 171 3.52 1.92 -17.32
N PRO A 172 4.87 1.92 -17.31
CA PRO A 172 5.64 2.08 -18.54
C PRO A 172 5.25 1.01 -19.56
N SER A 173 4.92 1.41 -20.79
CA SER A 173 4.56 0.46 -21.85
C SER A 173 5.79 -0.18 -22.47
N VAL A 174 5.53 -1.28 -23.17
CA VAL A 174 6.51 -1.92 -24.05
C VAL A 174 6.80 -0.96 -25.21
N GLY A 175 7.95 -0.27 -25.17
CA GLY A 175 8.46 0.54 -26.28
C GLY A 175 8.40 2.06 -26.10
N ALA A 176 7.86 2.60 -25.01
CA ALA A 176 7.88 4.04 -24.77
C ALA A 176 9.19 4.51 -24.09
N HIS A 177 9.71 5.65 -24.54
CA HIS A 177 10.93 6.30 -24.05
C HIS A 177 10.81 6.93 -22.64
N ASP A 178 9.69 6.76 -21.95
CA ASP A 178 9.33 7.59 -20.80
C ASP A 178 9.43 6.88 -19.44
N TRP A 179 10.42 5.99 -19.28
CA TRP A 179 10.76 5.39 -17.97
C TRP A 179 11.09 6.43 -16.90
N ARG A 180 11.57 7.60 -17.31
CA ARG A 180 11.85 8.73 -16.43
C ARG A 180 10.57 9.34 -15.86
N TRP A 181 9.53 9.51 -16.68
CA TRP A 181 8.23 9.97 -16.21
C TRP A 181 7.60 8.99 -15.21
N ALA A 182 7.69 7.68 -15.48
CA ALA A 182 7.22 6.67 -14.54
C ALA A 182 8.00 6.72 -13.23
N LEU A 183 9.32 6.93 -13.27
CA LEU A 183 10.15 7.12 -12.08
C LEU A 183 9.68 8.35 -11.28
N ASP A 184 9.53 9.50 -11.92
CA ASP A 184 9.15 10.75 -11.28
C ASP A 184 7.74 10.66 -10.67
N PHE A 185 6.77 10.11 -11.41
CA PHE A 185 5.42 9.87 -10.92
C PHE A 185 5.40 8.97 -9.68
N TRP A 186 6.04 7.81 -9.74
CA TRP A 186 6.05 6.87 -8.61
C TRP A 186 6.90 7.36 -7.44
N ALA A 187 7.92 8.20 -7.68
CA ALA A 187 8.66 8.87 -6.61
C ALA A 187 7.76 9.86 -5.87
N VAL A 188 7.00 10.69 -6.60
CA VAL A 188 6.03 11.62 -6.02
C VAL A 188 4.96 10.86 -5.24
N VAL A 189 4.40 9.78 -5.79
CA VAL A 189 3.41 8.94 -5.11
C VAL A 189 3.98 8.33 -3.83
N ALA A 190 5.20 7.77 -3.87
CA ALA A 190 5.84 7.17 -2.71
C ALA A 190 6.09 8.21 -1.60
N VAL A 191 6.66 9.37 -1.96
CA VAL A 191 6.93 10.47 -1.01
C VAL A 191 5.63 11.02 -0.42
N ALA A 192 4.63 11.32 -1.25
CA ALA A 192 3.33 11.80 -0.79
C ALA A 192 2.65 10.80 0.15
N SER A 193 2.75 9.50 -0.14
CA SER A 193 2.19 8.44 0.68
C SER A 193 2.89 8.34 2.05
N LEU A 194 4.22 8.45 2.08
CA LEU A 194 4.99 8.49 3.33
C LEU A 194 4.63 9.72 4.18
N ILE A 195 4.54 10.90 3.57
CA ILE A 195 4.09 12.13 4.24
C ILE A 195 2.68 11.94 4.81
N ALA A 196 1.76 11.37 4.02
CA ALA A 196 0.40 11.10 4.47
C ALA A 196 0.37 10.16 5.68
N VAL A 197 1.17 9.09 5.71
CA VAL A 197 1.29 8.20 6.88
C VAL A 197 1.84 8.94 8.10
N VAL A 198 2.92 9.71 7.95
CA VAL A 198 3.54 10.46 9.06
C VAL A 198 2.56 11.48 9.65
N VAL A 199 1.89 12.24 8.78
CA VAL A 199 0.90 13.25 9.17
C VAL A 199 -0.35 12.60 9.76
N ALA A 200 -0.82 11.47 9.20
CA ALA A 200 -2.00 10.78 9.68
C ALA A 200 -1.80 10.12 11.05
N THR A 201 -0.58 9.73 11.37
CA THR A 201 -0.25 9.08 12.63
C THR A 201 0.21 10.06 13.73
N ASP A 202 0.33 11.36 13.45
CA ASP A 202 0.79 12.35 14.43
C ASP A 202 -0.19 12.55 15.61
N PRO A 203 0.22 12.24 16.86
CA PRO A 203 -0.62 12.42 18.05
C PRO A 203 -1.01 13.89 18.31
N SER A 204 -0.17 14.84 17.88
CA SER A 204 -0.38 16.28 18.10
C SER A 204 -1.65 16.81 17.44
N ALA A 205 -2.07 16.18 16.35
CA ALA A 205 -3.26 16.61 15.62
C ALA A 205 -4.58 16.27 16.32
N GLY A 206 -4.59 15.29 17.22
CA GLY A 206 -5.77 14.91 18.00
C GLY A 206 -6.08 15.86 19.16
N HIS A 207 -5.04 16.45 19.77
CA HIS A 207 -5.20 17.35 20.93
C HIS A 207 -5.88 18.67 20.56
N ARG A 208 -5.59 19.25 19.37
CA ARG A 208 -6.21 20.53 18.94
C ARG A 208 -7.73 20.44 18.72
N ARG A 209 -8.25 19.27 18.33
CA ARG A 209 -9.70 19.07 18.14
C ARG A 209 -10.47 18.90 19.45
N ARG A 210 -9.82 18.41 20.52
CA ARG A 210 -10.46 18.30 21.83
C ARG A 210 -10.49 19.62 22.59
N SER A 211 -9.45 20.45 22.48
CA SER A 211 -9.44 21.76 23.16
C SER A 211 -10.50 22.72 22.60
N THR A 212 -10.82 22.65 21.31
CA THR A 212 -11.86 23.47 20.68
C THR A 212 -13.29 23.03 21.01
N ARG A 213 -13.53 21.74 21.27
CA ARG A 213 -14.86 21.23 21.71
C ARG A 213 -15.12 21.36 23.21
N ALA A 214 -14.08 21.49 24.03
CA ALA A 214 -14.23 21.68 25.47
C ALA A 214 -14.78 23.08 25.85
N GLY A 215 -14.78 24.04 24.91
CA GLY A 215 -15.26 25.40 25.14
C GLY A 215 -16.77 25.63 24.96
N THR A 216 -17.52 24.69 24.38
CA THR A 216 -18.93 24.90 23.99
C THR A 216 -19.96 24.07 24.75
N TRP A 217 -19.57 23.36 25.82
CA TRP A 217 -20.49 22.58 26.66
C TRP A 217 -20.84 23.23 28.01
N ARG A 218 -20.71 24.55 28.14
CA ARG A 218 -21.32 25.29 29.26
C ARG A 218 -22.60 25.97 28.76
N TYR A 219 -23.68 25.78 29.52
CA TYR A 219 -24.99 26.46 29.44
C TYR A 219 -26.04 25.89 28.46
N ARG A 220 -26.71 24.81 28.88
CA ARG A 220 -28.18 24.72 28.81
C ARG A 220 -28.70 23.66 29.79
N CYS A 221 -28.81 24.07 31.05
CA CYS A 221 -29.89 23.60 31.91
C CYS A 221 -30.88 24.75 32.02
N ARG A 222 -32.08 24.55 31.50
CA ARG A 222 -33.30 25.25 31.90
C ARG A 222 -34.37 24.18 32.02
#